data_AF-A0A4Q2D798-F1
#
_entry.id   AF-A0A4Q2D798-F1
#
_cell.length_a   1.000
_cell.length_b   1.000
_cell.length_c   1.000
_cell.angle_alpha   90.00
_cell.angle_beta   90.00
_cell.angle_gamma   90.00
#
_symmetry.space_group_name_H-M   'P 1'
#
loop_
_entity.id
_entity.type
_entity.pdbx_description
1 polymer ?
#
loop_
_entity_poly.entity_id
_entity_poly.type
_entity_poly.pdbx_seq_one_letter_code
_entity_poly.pdbx_strand_id
1 'polypeptide(L)'
;MTAPTARFIDVGVNLTDPVFRGLYRGHRKHEDDMSAMLERSKAAGVRSMIITGTSLKESKQAVQLASELDYDRTHFSPVATQQKYFRMQLALAKKYHLPLFLHSRAAHADFVRILKEEGFGEDGGRAVGGNGGVVHSFTGLPEQAVELAEMGFHFSVNGCSLKTEANLDASEQIPLDRLMLETDAPWCSMRPSHASWSHLDGLPRKLREIYLPRPVKPERFKEGSPVLGRNEPAAIGGVAWVMHLLLDVSFKDLTEQAWKNTVEVFGLTELKDGQNEDSA
;
A
#
# COMPACT_ATOMS: atom_id res chain seq x y z
N MET A 1 11.08 -1.99 -26.92
CA MET A 1 11.49 -2.59 -25.63
C MET A 1 10.28 -3.37 -25.14
N THR A 2 10.41 -4.67 -24.88
CA THR A 2 9.29 -5.49 -24.39
C THR A 2 8.89 -4.99 -23.01
N ALA A 3 7.60 -4.67 -22.83
CA ALA A 3 7.05 -4.21 -21.55
C ALA A 3 7.38 -5.20 -20.41
N PRO A 4 7.45 -4.75 -19.14
CA PRO A 4 7.52 -5.67 -18.01
C PRO A 4 6.37 -6.68 -18.11
N THR A 5 6.67 -7.95 -17.86
CA THR A 5 5.67 -9.02 -17.91
C THR A 5 4.68 -8.97 -16.75
N ALA A 6 5.04 -8.30 -15.65
CA ALA A 6 4.20 -8.16 -14.47
C ALA A 6 3.39 -6.86 -14.50
N ARG A 7 2.17 -6.92 -13.94
CA ARG A 7 1.24 -5.80 -13.80
C ARG A 7 0.95 -5.57 -12.33
N PHE A 8 0.84 -4.30 -11.94
CA PHE A 8 0.65 -3.90 -10.55
C PHE A 8 -0.50 -2.91 -10.40
N ILE A 9 -1.19 -3.01 -9.26
CA ILE A 9 -2.05 -1.97 -8.71
C ILE A 9 -1.40 -1.54 -7.41
N ASP A 10 -1.04 -0.25 -7.30
CA ASP A 10 -0.54 0.30 -6.04
C ASP A 10 -1.74 0.73 -5.20
N VAL A 11 -2.08 -0.03 -4.15
CA VAL A 11 -3.28 0.26 -3.34
C VAL A 11 -3.09 1.41 -2.36
N GLY A 12 -1.87 1.93 -2.19
CA GLY A 12 -1.57 2.99 -1.24
C GLY A 12 -0.52 3.95 -1.79
N VAL A 13 -0.96 5.02 -2.46
CA VAL A 13 -0.07 6.10 -2.91
C VAL A 13 -0.59 7.49 -2.53
N ASN A 14 0.29 8.29 -1.92
CA ASN A 14 -0.01 9.64 -1.45
C ASN A 14 0.30 10.69 -2.53
N LEU A 15 -0.26 10.58 -3.74
CA LEU A 15 0.06 11.47 -4.88
C LEU A 15 -0.23 12.97 -4.64
N THR A 16 -0.99 13.29 -3.59
CA THR A 16 -1.22 14.68 -3.16
C THR A 16 -0.06 15.28 -2.37
N ASP A 17 0.96 14.48 -2.00
CA ASP A 17 2.11 14.99 -1.27
C ASP A 17 2.91 16.01 -2.12
N PRO A 18 3.22 17.20 -1.58
CA PRO A 18 3.94 18.24 -2.31
C PRO A 18 5.30 17.83 -2.88
N VAL A 19 5.95 16.77 -2.37
CA VAL A 19 7.26 16.31 -2.90
C VAL A 19 7.18 15.79 -4.33
N PHE A 20 6.01 15.31 -4.78
CA PHE A 20 5.80 14.94 -6.19
C PHE A 20 5.70 16.15 -7.11
N ARG A 21 5.56 17.36 -6.54
CA ARG A 21 5.54 18.65 -7.25
C ARG A 21 6.84 19.45 -7.01
N GLY A 22 7.87 18.79 -6.48
CA GLY A 22 9.19 19.36 -6.19
C GLY A 22 9.24 20.24 -4.92
N LEU A 23 8.21 20.21 -4.07
CA LEU A 23 8.14 21.00 -2.85
C LEU A 23 8.52 20.15 -1.62
N TYR A 24 9.61 20.50 -0.95
CA TYR A 24 10.11 19.80 0.24
C TYR A 24 10.09 20.75 1.42
N ARG A 25 9.31 20.43 2.45
CA ARG A 25 9.16 21.27 3.66
C ARG A 25 8.81 22.72 3.32
N GLY A 26 7.93 22.93 2.33
CA GLY A 26 7.49 24.25 1.89
C GLY A 26 8.43 24.96 0.90
N HIS A 27 9.59 24.40 0.57
CA HIS A 27 10.54 25.00 -0.36
C HIS A 27 10.61 24.23 -1.68
N ARG A 28 10.58 24.94 -2.81
CA ARG A 28 10.84 24.34 -4.12
C ARG A 28 12.29 23.91 -4.23
N LYS A 29 12.53 22.62 -4.48
CA LYS A 29 13.86 22.01 -4.66
C LYS A 29 14.14 21.65 -6.12
N HIS A 30 13.09 21.33 -6.86
CA HIS A 30 13.16 21.08 -8.30
C HIS A 30 11.81 21.41 -8.96
N GLU A 31 11.79 21.37 -10.29
CA GLU A 31 10.59 21.51 -11.09
C GLU A 31 9.61 20.36 -10.85
N ASP A 32 8.34 20.59 -11.14
CA ASP A 32 7.30 19.55 -11.06
C ASP A 32 7.60 18.43 -12.07
N ASP A 33 7.78 17.20 -11.59
CA ASP A 33 8.11 16.03 -12.41
C ASP A 33 7.03 14.93 -12.32
N MET A 34 5.81 15.26 -11.89
CA MET A 34 4.71 14.31 -11.73
C MET A 34 4.51 13.44 -12.98
N SER A 35 4.53 14.04 -14.17
CA SER A 35 4.38 13.31 -15.43
C SER A 35 5.51 12.30 -15.65
N ALA A 36 6.77 12.69 -15.40
CA ALA A 36 7.90 11.78 -15.55
C ALA A 36 7.86 10.63 -14.52
N MET A 37 7.43 10.91 -13.29
CA MET A 37 7.22 9.88 -12.25
C MET A 37 6.13 8.88 -12.65
N LEU A 38 5.01 9.36 -13.21
CA LEU A 38 3.94 8.49 -13.72
C LEU A 38 4.40 7.63 -14.89
N GLU A 39 5.21 8.17 -15.80
CA GLU A 39 5.79 7.39 -16.90
C GLU A 39 6.76 6.31 -16.39
N ARG A 40 7.59 6.61 -15.38
CA ARG A 40 8.41 5.58 -14.71
C ARG A 40 7.55 4.49 -14.08
N SER A 41 6.46 4.87 -13.43
CA SER A 41 5.52 3.93 -12.80
C SER A 41 4.84 3.02 -13.83
N LYS A 42 4.38 3.57 -14.96
CA LYS A 42 3.85 2.78 -16.08
C LYS A 42 4.90 1.85 -16.67
N ALA A 43 6.13 2.34 -16.86
CA ALA A 43 7.25 1.54 -17.33
C ALA A 43 7.63 0.41 -16.36
N ALA A 44 7.29 0.52 -15.08
CA ALA A 44 7.41 -0.53 -14.07
C ALA A 44 6.23 -1.52 -14.06
N GLY A 45 5.20 -1.31 -14.89
CA GLY A 45 4.03 -2.18 -14.95
C GLY A 45 2.88 -1.75 -14.02
N VAL A 46 2.96 -0.56 -13.40
CA VAL A 46 1.84 -0.01 -12.64
C VAL A 46 0.73 0.41 -13.60
N ARG A 47 -0.43 -0.23 -13.49
CA ARG A 47 -1.60 0.02 -14.35
C ARG A 47 -2.68 0.84 -13.67
N SER A 48 -2.78 0.74 -12.35
CA SER A 48 -3.72 1.52 -11.55
C SER A 48 -3.11 1.86 -10.20
N MET A 49 -3.64 2.91 -9.58
CA MET A 49 -3.21 3.43 -8.29
C MET A 49 -4.43 3.87 -7.50
N ILE A 50 -4.56 3.42 -6.26
CA ILE A 50 -5.55 3.96 -5.33
C ILE A 50 -4.90 5.15 -4.61
N ILE A 51 -5.34 6.35 -4.96
CA ILE A 51 -4.81 7.59 -4.40
C ILE A 51 -5.38 7.75 -2.99
N THR A 52 -4.52 7.67 -1.99
CA THR A 52 -4.88 7.93 -0.58
C THR A 52 -5.19 9.42 -0.44
N GLY A 53 -6.48 9.75 -0.50
CA GLY A 53 -6.94 11.14 -0.46
C GLY A 53 -6.94 11.71 0.95
N THR A 54 -5.94 12.53 1.29
CA THR A 54 -5.83 13.18 2.62
C THR A 54 -6.46 14.58 2.71
N SER A 55 -6.94 15.19 1.61
CA SER A 55 -7.72 16.44 1.72
C SER A 55 -8.73 16.73 0.59
N LEU A 56 -9.89 17.33 0.91
CA LEU A 56 -10.74 18.16 0.02
C LEU A 56 -10.72 19.61 0.55
N LYS A 57 -9.60 19.96 1.18
CA LYS A 57 -9.30 21.14 1.98
C LYS A 57 -9.84 21.22 3.42
N GLU A 58 -11.13 21.07 3.75
CA GLU A 58 -11.57 21.35 5.15
C GLU A 58 -12.52 20.33 5.82
N SER A 59 -13.15 19.40 5.08
CA SER A 59 -13.92 18.29 5.70
C SER A 59 -13.10 17.01 5.95
N LYS A 60 -11.87 16.92 5.43
CA LYS A 60 -11.07 15.67 5.37
C LYS A 60 -10.15 15.39 6.57
N GLN A 61 -9.77 16.39 7.37
CA GLN A 61 -9.00 16.13 8.60
C GLN A 61 -9.81 15.41 9.69
N ALA A 62 -11.12 15.69 9.75
CA ALA A 62 -12.03 15.08 10.71
C ALA A 62 -12.45 13.65 10.35
N VAL A 63 -12.35 13.24 9.08
CA VAL A 63 -12.59 11.86 8.62
C VAL A 63 -11.31 11.03 8.73
N GLN A 64 -10.13 11.62 8.54
CA GLN A 64 -8.87 10.88 8.57
C GLN A 64 -8.42 10.52 10.00
N LEU A 65 -8.44 11.46 10.96
CA LEU A 65 -8.24 11.16 12.39
C LEU A 65 -9.32 10.25 13.01
N ALA A 66 -10.32 9.95 12.20
CA ALA A 66 -11.49 9.19 12.51
C ALA A 66 -11.48 7.78 11.91
N SER A 67 -10.58 7.49 10.94
CA SER A 67 -10.57 6.21 10.18
C SER A 67 -9.52 5.23 10.67
N GLU A 68 -8.70 5.66 11.60
CA GLU A 68 -7.41 5.06 11.89
C GLU A 68 -7.29 4.89 13.40
N LEU A 69 -6.77 3.76 13.84
CA LEU A 69 -6.25 3.61 15.19
C LEU A 69 -4.73 3.69 15.12
N ASP A 70 -4.18 4.87 15.40
CA ASP A 70 -2.74 5.12 15.47
C ASP A 70 -2.41 5.69 16.86
N TYR A 71 -1.98 4.80 17.74
CA TYR A 71 -1.66 5.15 19.13
C TYR A 71 -0.28 5.82 19.28
N ASP A 72 0.53 5.84 18.23
CA ASP A 72 1.77 6.64 18.16
C ASP A 72 1.49 8.10 17.78
N ARG A 73 0.25 8.44 17.41
CA ARG A 73 -0.19 9.76 16.92
C ARG A 73 -1.25 10.41 17.80
N THR A 74 -1.30 10.05 19.08
CA THR A 74 -2.29 10.58 20.07
C THR A 74 -2.25 12.09 20.27
N HIS A 75 -1.15 12.77 19.93
CA HIS A 75 -1.03 14.23 19.93
C HIS A 75 -1.87 14.91 18.83
N PHE A 76 -2.28 14.19 17.79
CA PHE A 76 -3.22 14.70 16.77
C PHE A 76 -4.68 14.39 17.10
N SER A 77 -4.97 13.22 17.68
CA SER A 77 -6.32 12.81 18.08
C SER A 77 -6.26 11.86 19.28
N PRO A 78 -6.94 12.16 20.41
CA PRO A 78 -6.99 11.27 21.57
C PRO A 78 -7.59 9.90 21.24
N VAL A 79 -7.20 8.86 21.96
CA VAL A 79 -7.66 7.47 21.76
C VAL A 79 -9.19 7.36 21.69
N ALA A 80 -9.91 8.01 22.61
CA ALA A 80 -11.38 7.99 22.62
C ALA A 80 -12.00 8.58 21.34
N THR A 81 -11.37 9.60 20.77
CA THR A 81 -11.79 10.23 19.52
C THR A 81 -11.56 9.28 18.34
N GLN A 82 -10.37 8.66 18.27
CA GLN A 82 -10.04 7.67 17.24
C GLN A 82 -11.03 6.50 17.26
N GLN A 83 -11.26 5.88 18.43
CA GLN A 83 -12.20 4.76 18.56
C GLN A 83 -13.64 5.13 18.20
N LYS A 84 -14.13 6.31 18.64
CA LYS A 84 -15.50 6.78 18.35
C LYS A 84 -15.75 6.82 16.86
N TYR A 85 -14.85 7.48 16.12
CA TYR A 85 -15.08 7.67 14.71
C TYR A 85 -14.72 6.46 13.86
N PHE A 86 -13.82 5.59 14.33
CA PHE A 86 -13.55 4.32 13.67
C PHE A 86 -14.85 3.51 13.53
N ARG A 87 -15.63 3.41 14.62
CA ARG A 87 -16.97 2.79 14.59
C ARG A 87 -17.94 3.48 13.65
N MET A 88 -17.95 4.81 13.61
CA MET A 88 -18.83 5.55 12.70
C MET A 88 -18.55 5.19 11.23
N GLN A 89 -17.30 4.90 10.88
CA GLN A 89 -16.94 4.50 9.52
C GLN A 89 -17.23 3.04 9.22
N LEU A 90 -17.06 2.15 10.20
CA LEU A 90 -17.56 0.78 10.09
C LEU A 90 -19.08 0.78 9.83
N ALA A 91 -19.83 1.69 10.48
CA ALA A 91 -21.26 1.87 10.19
C ALA A 91 -21.54 2.38 8.76
N LEU A 92 -20.72 3.29 8.22
CA LEU A 92 -20.84 3.74 6.83
C LEU A 92 -20.50 2.62 5.84
N ALA A 93 -19.45 1.85 6.09
CA ALA A 93 -19.06 0.72 5.26
C ALA A 93 -20.17 -0.33 5.19
N LYS A 94 -20.79 -0.65 6.34
CA LYS A 94 -21.98 -1.51 6.41
C LYS A 94 -23.15 -0.96 5.58
N LYS A 95 -23.45 0.34 5.73
CA LYS A 95 -24.59 0.99 5.06
C LYS A 95 -24.45 1.04 3.54
N TYR A 96 -23.24 1.25 3.04
CA TYR A 96 -22.97 1.46 1.61
C TYR A 96 -22.28 0.26 0.94
N HIS A 97 -22.08 -0.85 1.67
CA HIS A 97 -21.42 -2.06 1.20
C HIS A 97 -20.03 -1.81 0.58
N LEU A 98 -19.29 -0.86 1.15
CA LEU A 98 -17.97 -0.45 0.66
C LEU A 98 -16.87 -1.29 1.31
N PRO A 99 -15.82 -1.68 0.56
CA PRO A 99 -14.64 -2.28 1.14
C PRO A 99 -13.92 -1.27 2.04
N LEU A 100 -13.31 -1.76 3.12
CA LEU A 100 -12.54 -0.94 4.06
C LEU A 100 -11.07 -0.79 3.62
N PHE A 101 -10.50 0.38 3.87
CA PHE A 101 -9.05 0.63 3.80
C PHE A 101 -8.59 1.04 5.21
N LEU A 102 -8.00 0.10 5.94
CA LEU A 102 -7.88 0.15 7.40
C LEU A 102 -6.45 0.43 7.85
N HIS A 103 -6.28 1.39 8.75
CA HIS A 103 -5.01 1.69 9.39
C HIS A 103 -4.98 1.21 10.84
N SER A 104 -3.90 0.52 11.22
CA SER A 104 -3.63 0.12 12.60
C SER A 104 -2.15 0.27 12.93
N ARG A 105 -1.83 1.07 13.94
CA ARG A 105 -0.47 1.23 14.49
C ARG A 105 -0.52 1.28 16.01
N ALA A 106 0.24 0.39 16.65
CA ALA A 106 0.31 0.24 18.10
C ALA A 106 -1.07 0.09 18.79
N ALA A 107 -2.09 -0.36 18.05
CA ALA A 107 -3.49 -0.36 18.49
C ALA A 107 -4.23 -1.69 18.20
N HIS A 108 -3.50 -2.78 17.90
CA HIS A 108 -4.08 -4.05 17.44
C HIS A 108 -5.21 -4.59 18.32
N ALA A 109 -5.01 -4.62 19.64
CA ALA A 109 -6.00 -5.18 20.57
C ALA A 109 -7.34 -4.43 20.50
N ASP A 110 -7.32 -3.10 20.51
CA ASP A 110 -8.54 -2.29 20.39
C ASP A 110 -9.11 -2.31 18.96
N PHE A 111 -8.24 -2.36 17.94
CA PHE A 111 -8.63 -2.49 16.54
C PHE A 111 -9.46 -3.75 16.30
N VAL A 112 -8.96 -4.91 16.70
CA VAL A 112 -9.65 -6.19 16.57
C VAL A 112 -10.91 -6.23 17.44
N ARG A 113 -10.84 -5.76 18.69
CA ARG A 113 -12.01 -5.72 19.58
C ARG A 113 -13.15 -4.92 18.96
N ILE A 114 -12.85 -3.72 18.44
CA ILE A 114 -13.85 -2.85 17.80
C ILE A 114 -14.41 -3.52 16.54
N LEU A 115 -13.56 -4.12 15.68
CA LEU A 115 -14.02 -4.84 14.50
C LEU A 115 -14.99 -5.98 14.87
N LYS A 116 -14.63 -6.81 15.85
CA LYS A 116 -15.46 -7.91 16.34
C LYS A 116 -16.80 -7.40 16.89
N GLU A 117 -16.78 -6.37 17.74
CA GLU A 117 -17.99 -5.75 18.29
C GLU A 117 -18.90 -5.14 17.21
N GLU A 118 -18.33 -4.62 16.11
CA GLU A 118 -19.08 -4.03 15.00
C GLU A 118 -19.56 -5.05 13.95
N GLY A 119 -19.26 -6.35 14.15
CA GLY A 119 -19.69 -7.46 13.31
C GLY A 119 -18.71 -7.86 12.20
N PHE A 120 -17.47 -7.37 12.25
CA PHE A 120 -16.39 -7.69 11.30
C PHE A 120 -15.44 -8.80 11.79
N GLY A 121 -15.88 -9.59 12.78
CA GLY A 121 -15.09 -10.69 13.33
C GLY A 121 -14.96 -11.92 12.41
N GLU A 122 -15.83 -12.04 11.41
CA GLU A 122 -15.89 -13.18 10.49
C GLU A 122 -16.18 -12.69 9.07
N ASP A 123 -15.55 -13.33 8.07
CA ASP A 123 -15.73 -13.07 6.63
C ASP A 123 -15.79 -11.58 6.27
N GLY A 124 -14.92 -10.76 6.86
CA GLY A 124 -14.85 -9.32 6.58
C GLY A 124 -16.16 -8.56 6.84
N GLY A 125 -17.03 -9.08 7.70
CA GLY A 125 -18.30 -8.48 8.09
C GLY A 125 -19.43 -8.60 7.07
N ARG A 126 -19.38 -9.57 6.13
CA ARG A 126 -20.44 -9.76 5.13
C ARG A 126 -21.84 -9.92 5.75
N ALA A 127 -21.94 -10.63 6.87
CA ALA A 127 -23.20 -10.85 7.58
C ALA A 127 -23.87 -9.55 8.08
N VAL A 128 -23.10 -8.48 8.28
CA VAL A 128 -23.60 -7.17 8.75
C VAL A 128 -23.60 -6.10 7.65
N GLY A 129 -23.47 -6.51 6.38
CA GLY A 129 -23.42 -5.61 5.22
C GLY A 129 -22.02 -5.05 4.94
N GLY A 130 -20.98 -5.50 5.63
CA GLY A 130 -19.59 -5.20 5.29
C GLY A 130 -19.17 -5.87 3.97
N ASN A 131 -18.07 -5.40 3.39
CA ASN A 131 -17.51 -5.96 2.16
C ASN A 131 -16.01 -6.28 2.31
N GLY A 132 -15.61 -6.72 3.50
CA GLY A 132 -14.22 -6.91 3.86
C GLY A 132 -13.40 -5.63 3.74
N GLY A 133 -12.11 -5.80 3.46
CA GLY A 133 -11.20 -4.70 3.26
C GLY A 133 -9.76 -5.13 3.35
N VAL A 134 -8.88 -4.14 3.32
CA VAL A 134 -7.44 -4.30 3.45
C VAL A 134 -6.95 -3.59 4.71
N VAL A 135 -6.11 -4.26 5.50
CA VAL A 135 -5.30 -3.64 6.54
C VAL A 135 -4.04 -3.14 5.86
N HIS A 136 -3.99 -1.83 5.63
CA HIS A 136 -2.98 -1.24 4.77
C HIS A 136 -1.66 -1.01 5.52
N SER A 137 -0.54 -1.00 4.80
CA SER A 137 0.79 -0.73 5.37
C SER A 137 1.06 -1.58 6.61
N PHE A 138 0.80 -2.89 6.51
CA PHE A 138 0.83 -3.76 7.68
C PHE A 138 2.26 -3.86 8.23
N THR A 139 2.44 -3.53 9.51
CA THR A 139 3.71 -3.64 10.24
C THR A 139 3.54 -4.33 11.59
N GLY A 140 2.50 -5.16 11.74
CA GLY A 140 2.16 -5.86 12.98
C GLY A 140 3.06 -7.07 13.24
N LEU A 141 2.65 -7.89 14.21
CA LEU A 141 3.30 -9.15 14.56
C LEU A 141 2.77 -10.32 13.70
N PRO A 142 3.51 -11.43 13.57
CA PRO A 142 3.05 -12.64 12.87
C PRO A 142 1.66 -13.11 13.31
N GLU A 143 1.40 -13.17 14.61
CA GLU A 143 0.13 -13.64 15.16
C GLU A 143 -1.03 -12.69 14.83
N GLN A 144 -0.73 -11.40 14.65
CA GLN A 144 -1.71 -10.38 14.27
C GLN A 144 -2.12 -10.52 12.80
N ALA A 145 -1.18 -10.90 11.92
CA ALA A 145 -1.48 -11.22 10.53
C ALA A 145 -2.42 -12.42 10.44
N VAL A 146 -2.13 -13.49 11.19
CA VAL A 146 -2.98 -14.68 11.24
C VAL A 146 -4.39 -14.34 11.74
N GLU A 147 -4.52 -13.63 12.86
CA GLU A 147 -5.83 -13.27 13.42
C GLU A 147 -6.67 -12.45 12.43
N LEU A 148 -6.07 -11.45 11.77
CA LEU A 148 -6.78 -10.61 10.81
C LEU A 148 -7.14 -11.36 9.52
N ALA A 149 -6.32 -12.32 9.09
CA ALA A 149 -6.60 -13.17 7.95
C ALA A 149 -7.79 -14.11 8.22
N GLU A 150 -7.85 -14.70 9.42
CA GLU A 150 -8.98 -15.52 9.88
C GLU A 150 -10.28 -14.71 9.95
N MET A 151 -10.20 -13.43 10.30
CA MET A 151 -11.33 -12.49 10.27
C MET A 151 -11.76 -12.11 8.83
N GLY A 152 -11.03 -12.55 7.80
CA GLY A 152 -11.36 -12.32 6.39
C GLY A 152 -10.78 -11.05 5.77
N PHE A 153 -9.82 -10.40 6.42
CA PHE A 153 -9.17 -9.20 5.89
C PHE A 153 -7.99 -9.53 4.98
N HIS A 154 -7.78 -8.64 4.00
CA HIS A 154 -6.58 -8.61 3.16
C HIS A 154 -5.51 -7.71 3.79
N PHE A 155 -4.30 -7.77 3.27
CA PHE A 155 -3.17 -6.98 3.72
C PHE A 155 -2.48 -6.34 2.54
N SER A 156 -2.02 -5.11 2.69
CA SER A 156 -1.09 -4.53 1.73
C SER A 156 0.29 -4.36 2.36
N VAL A 157 1.31 -4.75 1.60
CA VAL A 157 2.72 -4.74 2.01
C VAL A 157 3.45 -3.66 1.23
N ASN A 158 4.27 -2.86 1.92
CA ASN A 158 5.23 -1.91 1.35
C ASN A 158 6.64 -2.09 1.96
N GLY A 159 7.58 -1.18 1.67
CA GLY A 159 8.92 -1.25 2.25
C GLY A 159 9.02 -0.97 3.76
N CYS A 160 8.01 -0.37 4.41
CA CYS A 160 7.91 -0.30 5.88
C CYS A 160 7.51 -1.65 6.48
N SER A 161 6.64 -2.42 5.80
CA SER A 161 6.29 -3.80 6.13
C SER A 161 7.47 -4.78 6.00
N LEU A 162 8.59 -4.35 5.42
CA LEU A 162 9.74 -5.20 5.12
C LEU A 162 11.05 -4.64 5.72
N LYS A 163 10.93 -3.85 6.79
CA LYS A 163 12.04 -3.08 7.35
C LYS A 163 12.98 -3.90 8.25
N THR A 164 12.42 -4.71 9.13
CA THR A 164 13.15 -5.51 10.12
C THR A 164 12.88 -7.01 9.91
N GLU A 165 13.71 -7.90 10.46
CA GLU A 165 13.47 -9.35 10.40
C GLU A 165 12.08 -9.71 10.92
N ALA A 166 11.68 -9.16 12.07
CA ALA A 166 10.33 -9.35 12.61
C ALA A 166 9.21 -8.89 11.67
N ASN A 167 9.48 -7.89 10.81
CA ASN A 167 8.50 -7.48 9.79
C ASN A 167 8.46 -8.45 8.59
N LEU A 168 9.60 -9.08 8.24
CA LEU A 168 9.63 -10.15 7.24
C LEU A 168 8.86 -11.37 7.77
N ASP A 169 9.13 -11.80 9.00
CA ASP A 169 8.43 -12.91 9.67
C ASP A 169 6.90 -12.69 9.66
N ALA A 170 6.47 -11.46 9.96
CA ALA A 170 5.05 -11.12 9.96
C ALA A 170 4.44 -11.07 8.55
N SER A 171 5.20 -10.60 7.55
CA SER A 171 4.75 -10.55 6.15
C SER A 171 4.67 -11.95 5.53
N GLU A 172 5.52 -12.89 5.95
CA GLU A 172 5.50 -14.29 5.53
C GLU A 172 4.21 -15.02 5.98
N GLN A 173 3.59 -14.58 7.08
CA GLN A 173 2.31 -15.16 7.54
C GLN A 173 1.10 -14.73 6.71
N ILE A 174 1.24 -13.77 5.79
CA ILE A 174 0.12 -13.28 4.98
C ILE A 174 -0.21 -14.31 3.90
N PRO A 175 -1.44 -14.87 3.87
CA PRO A 175 -1.85 -15.78 2.82
C PRO A 175 -1.80 -15.11 1.44
N LEU A 176 -1.37 -15.84 0.41
CA LEU A 176 -1.20 -15.28 -0.93
C LEU A 176 -2.52 -14.75 -1.52
N ASP A 177 -3.66 -15.40 -1.22
CA ASP A 177 -5.01 -14.97 -1.60
C ASP A 177 -5.56 -13.81 -0.76
N ARG A 178 -4.77 -13.30 0.19
CA ARG A 178 -5.04 -12.11 1.01
C ARG A 178 -4.03 -10.99 0.76
N LEU A 179 -2.99 -11.21 -0.04
CA LEU A 179 -1.92 -10.25 -0.29
C LEU A 179 -2.32 -9.19 -1.32
N MET A 180 -1.99 -7.94 -1.03
CA MET A 180 -1.96 -6.81 -1.96
C MET A 180 -0.60 -6.12 -1.86
N LEU A 181 -0.26 -5.31 -2.87
CA LEU A 181 1.01 -4.60 -2.94
C LEU A 181 0.78 -3.10 -2.91
N GLU A 182 1.65 -2.39 -2.21
CA GLU A 182 1.64 -0.92 -2.18
C GLU A 182 3.05 -0.36 -2.01
N THR A 183 3.21 0.94 -2.27
CA THR A 183 4.46 1.64 -1.99
C THR A 183 4.41 2.57 -0.80
N ASP A 184 3.21 3.08 -0.46
CA ASP A 184 3.00 4.21 0.44
C ASP A 184 3.84 5.43 0.04
N ALA A 185 4.14 5.56 -1.26
CA ALA A 185 4.98 6.64 -1.78
C ALA A 185 4.35 8.01 -1.42
N PRO A 186 5.15 8.99 -0.97
CA PRO A 186 6.62 9.07 -1.10
C PRO A 186 7.42 8.41 0.04
N TRP A 187 6.75 7.71 0.96
CA TRP A 187 7.34 7.07 2.13
C TRP A 187 7.80 5.64 1.85
N CYS A 188 8.26 4.95 2.89
CA CYS A 188 8.48 3.50 2.87
C CYS A 188 9.43 2.94 1.79
N SER A 189 10.42 3.72 1.34
CA SER A 189 11.51 3.17 0.51
C SER A 189 12.23 2.03 1.24
N MET A 190 12.52 0.93 0.54
CA MET A 190 13.46 -0.09 1.01
C MET A 190 14.89 0.48 0.93
N ARG A 191 15.62 0.45 2.04
CA ARG A 191 16.96 1.06 2.18
C ARG A 191 18.02 0.00 2.44
N PRO A 192 19.32 0.30 2.19
CA PRO A 192 20.42 -0.62 2.51
C PRO A 192 20.45 -1.15 3.95
N SER A 193 19.89 -0.41 4.90
CA SER A 193 19.82 -0.80 6.31
C SER A 193 18.59 -1.64 6.67
N HIS A 194 17.72 -1.97 5.71
CA HIS A 194 16.51 -2.77 5.96
C HIS A 194 16.78 -4.25 5.67
N ALA A 195 16.09 -5.14 6.38
CA ALA A 195 16.19 -6.59 6.21
C ALA A 195 15.84 -7.04 4.77
N SER A 196 14.87 -6.38 4.14
CA SER A 196 14.51 -6.60 2.72
C SER A 196 15.65 -6.35 1.73
N TRP A 197 16.71 -5.61 2.10
CA TRP A 197 17.71 -5.20 1.13
C TRP A 197 18.50 -6.37 0.55
N SER A 198 18.86 -7.35 1.36
CA SER A 198 19.58 -8.56 0.93
C SER A 198 18.76 -9.38 -0.08
N HIS A 199 17.43 -9.38 0.05
CA HIS A 199 16.50 -10.09 -0.84
C HIS A 199 16.47 -9.49 -2.26
N LEU A 200 16.94 -8.25 -2.43
CA LEU A 200 17.02 -7.56 -3.72
C LEU A 200 18.31 -7.88 -4.49
N ASP A 201 19.25 -8.64 -3.92
CA ASP A 201 20.49 -9.01 -4.61
C ASP A 201 20.24 -9.97 -5.78
N GLY A 202 19.20 -10.80 -5.67
CA GLY A 202 18.75 -11.69 -6.74
C GLY A 202 17.93 -11.01 -7.85
N LEU A 203 17.51 -9.75 -7.67
CA LEU A 203 16.68 -9.03 -8.63
C LEU A 203 17.45 -8.79 -9.94
N PRO A 204 16.98 -9.31 -11.10
CA PRO A 204 17.67 -9.15 -12.37
C PRO A 204 17.94 -7.68 -12.69
N ARG A 205 19.15 -7.37 -13.17
CA ARG A 205 19.61 -5.99 -13.40
C ARG A 205 18.60 -5.14 -14.18
N LYS A 206 17.99 -5.68 -15.23
CA LYS A 206 16.98 -4.99 -16.04
C LYS A 206 15.74 -4.60 -15.23
N LEU A 207 15.27 -5.48 -14.35
CA LEU A 207 14.14 -5.17 -13.45
C LEU A 207 14.56 -4.20 -12.36
N ARG A 208 15.77 -4.34 -11.81
CA ARG A 208 16.31 -3.41 -10.80
C ARG A 208 16.41 -1.98 -11.32
N GLU A 209 16.82 -1.81 -12.58
CA GLU A 209 16.87 -0.49 -13.25
C GLU A 209 15.48 0.13 -13.44
N ILE A 210 14.43 -0.68 -13.52
CA ILE A 210 13.05 -0.24 -13.69
C ILE A 210 12.37 0.03 -12.33
N TYR A 211 12.50 -0.90 -11.38
CA TYR A 211 11.81 -0.83 -10.09
C TYR A 211 12.53 0.07 -9.09
N LEU A 212 13.86 0.04 -9.08
CA LEU A 212 14.68 0.77 -8.12
C LEU A 212 15.78 1.60 -8.84
N PRO A 213 15.39 2.48 -9.78
CA PRO A 213 16.34 3.31 -10.52
C PRO A 213 17.16 4.18 -9.57
N ARG A 214 18.43 4.42 -9.94
CA ARG A 214 19.35 5.19 -9.09
C ARG A 214 18.87 6.64 -8.94
N PRO A 215 18.60 7.11 -7.71
CA PRO A 215 18.11 8.46 -7.50
C PRO A 215 19.20 9.52 -7.50
N VAL A 216 18.79 10.74 -7.83
CA VAL A 216 19.62 11.95 -7.71
C VAL A 216 19.18 12.78 -6.50
N LYS A 217 20.11 13.55 -5.92
CA LYS A 217 19.74 14.50 -4.85
C LYS A 217 18.74 15.53 -5.40
N PRO A 218 17.76 16.01 -4.60
CA PRO A 218 16.84 17.05 -5.04
C PRO A 218 17.54 18.27 -5.63
N GLU A 219 18.66 18.70 -5.04
CA GLU A 219 19.45 19.85 -5.49
C GLU A 219 20.21 19.62 -6.81
N ARG A 220 20.27 18.37 -7.27
CA ARG A 220 20.91 17.95 -8.54
C ARG A 220 19.89 17.27 -9.44
N PHE A 221 18.62 17.67 -9.33
CA PHE A 221 17.55 17.09 -10.10
C PHE A 221 17.83 17.19 -11.60
N LYS A 222 17.50 16.11 -12.31
CA LYS A 222 17.54 16.03 -13.76
C LYS A 222 16.22 15.41 -14.19
N GLU A 223 15.55 16.04 -15.15
CA GLU A 223 14.29 15.56 -15.72
C GLU A 223 14.37 14.05 -16.06
N GLY A 224 13.33 13.31 -15.71
CA GLY A 224 13.28 11.87 -15.87
C GLY A 224 14.00 11.04 -14.79
N SER A 225 14.79 11.65 -13.90
CA SER A 225 15.47 10.93 -12.82
C SER A 225 14.60 10.85 -11.55
N PRO A 226 14.61 9.72 -10.82
CA PRO A 226 13.98 9.63 -9.51
C PRO A 226 14.75 10.45 -8.47
N VAL A 227 14.07 10.85 -7.40
CA VAL A 227 14.62 11.78 -6.39
C VAL A 227 14.97 11.05 -5.10
N LEU A 228 16.18 11.30 -4.58
CA LEU A 228 16.68 10.64 -3.37
C LEU A 228 15.82 11.04 -2.17
N GLY A 229 15.32 10.05 -1.46
CA GLY A 229 14.44 10.25 -0.31
C GLY A 229 12.97 10.44 -0.65
N ARG A 230 12.58 10.32 -1.93
CA ARG A 230 11.20 10.25 -2.39
C ARG A 230 10.95 8.88 -3.01
N ASN A 231 10.19 8.02 -2.33
CA ASN A 231 9.74 6.77 -2.94
C ASN A 231 8.77 7.04 -4.09
N GLU A 232 8.65 6.10 -5.02
CA GLU A 232 7.76 6.21 -6.17
C GLU A 232 7.00 4.90 -6.39
N PRO A 233 5.79 4.94 -7.00
CA PRO A 233 5.01 3.73 -7.29
C PRO A 233 5.77 2.68 -8.12
N ALA A 234 6.75 3.11 -8.93
CA ALA A 234 7.64 2.19 -9.65
C ALA A 234 8.37 1.18 -8.73
N ALA A 235 8.59 1.52 -7.45
CA ALA A 235 9.23 0.65 -6.47
C ALA A 235 8.38 -0.57 -6.07
N ILE A 236 7.10 -0.62 -6.45
CA ILE A 236 6.21 -1.75 -6.13
C ILE A 236 6.74 -3.09 -6.65
N GLY A 237 7.43 -3.10 -7.79
CA GLY A 237 8.05 -4.32 -8.33
C GLY A 237 9.17 -4.85 -7.44
N GLY A 238 9.87 -3.97 -6.70
CA GLY A 238 10.82 -4.38 -5.68
C GLY A 238 10.14 -4.98 -4.45
N VAL A 239 8.99 -4.43 -4.04
CA VAL A 239 8.18 -5.01 -2.93
C VAL A 239 7.68 -6.39 -3.32
N ALA A 240 7.13 -6.53 -4.53
CA ALA A 240 6.72 -7.82 -5.09
C ALA A 240 7.89 -8.81 -5.17
N TRP A 241 9.09 -8.33 -5.50
CA TRP A 241 10.30 -9.16 -5.54
C TRP A 241 10.62 -9.77 -4.18
N VAL A 242 10.57 -8.97 -3.11
CA VAL A 242 10.81 -9.50 -1.76
C VAL A 242 9.72 -10.49 -1.36
N MET A 243 8.45 -10.14 -1.60
CA MET A 243 7.33 -10.98 -1.17
C MET A 243 7.30 -12.36 -1.85
N HIS A 244 7.68 -12.48 -3.12
CA HIS A 244 7.63 -13.81 -3.76
C HIS A 244 8.72 -14.74 -3.24
N LEU A 245 9.83 -14.17 -2.76
CA LEU A 245 10.89 -14.93 -2.10
C LEU A 245 10.44 -15.37 -0.72
N LEU A 246 9.81 -14.49 0.07
CA LEU A 246 9.31 -14.82 1.41
C LEU A 246 8.23 -15.91 1.36
N LEU A 247 7.29 -15.81 0.42
CA LEU A 247 6.19 -16.76 0.30
C LEU A 247 6.54 -18.04 -0.49
N ASP A 248 7.78 -18.17 -0.96
CA ASP A 248 8.27 -19.27 -1.81
C ASP A 248 7.32 -19.60 -2.99
N VAL A 249 6.92 -18.55 -3.71
CA VAL A 249 6.07 -18.65 -4.90
C VAL A 249 6.74 -18.01 -6.12
N SER A 250 6.27 -18.37 -7.31
CA SER A 250 6.77 -17.72 -8.51
C SER A 250 6.40 -16.22 -8.51
N PHE A 251 7.30 -15.36 -8.99
CA PHE A 251 7.03 -13.93 -9.12
C PHE A 251 5.75 -13.67 -9.93
N LYS A 252 5.50 -14.48 -10.96
CA LYS A 252 4.29 -14.39 -11.78
C LYS A 252 3.05 -14.66 -10.94
N ASP A 253 2.99 -15.78 -10.22
CA ASP A 253 1.82 -16.16 -9.42
C ASP A 253 1.55 -15.13 -8.33
N LEU A 254 2.60 -14.59 -7.70
CA LEU A 254 2.44 -13.53 -6.73
C LEU A 254 1.81 -12.28 -7.32
N THR A 255 2.35 -11.79 -8.43
CA THR A 255 1.84 -10.55 -9.05
C THR A 255 0.43 -10.70 -9.59
N GLU A 256 0.09 -11.87 -10.16
CA GLU A 256 -1.25 -12.15 -10.67
C GLU A 256 -2.27 -12.34 -9.53
N GLN A 257 -1.91 -13.03 -8.46
CA GLN A 257 -2.81 -13.19 -7.32
C GLN A 257 -3.02 -11.86 -6.58
N ALA A 258 -1.96 -11.08 -6.35
CA ALA A 258 -2.09 -9.75 -5.74
C ALA A 258 -2.98 -8.82 -6.59
N TRP A 259 -2.81 -8.84 -7.92
CA TRP A 259 -3.68 -8.13 -8.85
C TRP A 259 -5.16 -8.56 -8.69
N LYS A 260 -5.42 -9.86 -8.70
CA LYS A 260 -6.76 -10.43 -8.56
C LYS A 260 -7.41 -9.99 -7.24
N ASN A 261 -6.68 -10.14 -6.13
CA ASN A 261 -7.14 -9.74 -4.80
C ASN A 261 -7.57 -8.26 -4.78
N THR A 262 -6.73 -7.36 -5.31
CA THR A 262 -7.02 -5.93 -5.37
C THR A 262 -8.25 -5.62 -6.23
N VAL A 263 -8.34 -6.22 -7.41
CA VAL A 263 -9.48 -6.03 -8.32
C VAL A 263 -10.79 -6.50 -7.69
N GLU A 264 -10.78 -7.64 -7.00
CA GLU A 264 -11.97 -8.20 -6.35
C GLU A 264 -12.43 -7.36 -5.16
N VAL A 265 -11.50 -6.96 -4.27
CA VAL A 265 -11.85 -6.19 -3.08
C VAL A 265 -12.36 -4.79 -3.43
N PHE A 266 -11.71 -4.09 -4.36
CA PHE A 266 -12.09 -2.71 -4.71
C PHE A 266 -13.06 -2.59 -5.89
N GLY A 267 -13.52 -3.71 -6.44
CA GLY A 267 -14.51 -3.71 -7.53
C GLY A 267 -14.03 -3.02 -8.81
N LEU A 268 -12.73 -3.12 -9.12
CA LEU A 268 -12.09 -2.46 -10.28
C LEU A 268 -12.37 -3.25 -11.57
N THR A 269 -13.65 -3.41 -11.91
CA THR A 269 -14.12 -4.26 -13.01
C THR A 269 -13.56 -3.86 -14.37
N GLU A 270 -13.29 -2.58 -14.58
CA GLU A 270 -12.66 -2.04 -15.78
C GLU A 270 -11.26 -2.63 -16.03
N LEU A 271 -10.58 -3.12 -14.99
CA LEU A 271 -9.28 -3.75 -15.09
C LEU A 271 -9.36 -5.27 -15.35
N LYS A 272 -10.56 -5.87 -15.29
CA LYS A 272 -10.79 -7.29 -15.67
C LYS A 272 -10.82 -7.46 -17.18
N ASP A 273 -11.38 -6.50 -17.90
CA ASP A 273 -11.69 -6.59 -19.34
C ASP A 273 -10.54 -6.10 -20.26
N GLY A 274 -9.47 -5.53 -19.70
CA GLY A 274 -8.30 -5.02 -20.43
C GLY A 274 -7.40 -6.07 -21.11
N GLN A 275 -7.91 -7.28 -21.38
CA GLN A 275 -7.18 -8.34 -22.09
C GLN A 275 -7.23 -8.21 -23.63
N ASN A 276 -7.89 -7.20 -24.21
CA ASN A 276 -8.10 -7.09 -25.66
C ASN A 276 -7.47 -5.88 -26.38
N GLU A 277 -6.82 -4.93 -25.71
CA GLU A 277 -6.34 -3.71 -26.39
C GLU A 277 -4.95 -3.82 -27.05
N ASP A 278 -4.21 -4.92 -26.89
CA ASP A 278 -2.94 -5.16 -27.62
C ASP A 278 -3.13 -5.88 -28.97
N SER A 279 -4.34 -5.81 -29.56
CA SER A 279 -4.67 -6.46 -30.84
C SER A 279 -5.39 -5.57 -31.85
N ALA A 280 -5.02 -4.29 -31.92
CA ALA A 280 -5.40 -3.38 -33.01
C ALA A 280 -4.20 -2.59 -33.55
#